data_AF-A0A7M5X898-F1
#
_entry.id   AF-A0A7M5X898-F1
#
_cell.length_a   1.000
_cell.length_b   1.000
_cell.length_c   1.000
_cell.angle_alpha   90.00
_cell.angle_beta   90.00
_cell.angle_gamma   90.00
#
_symmetry.space_group_name_H-M   'P 1'
#
loop_
_entity.id
_entity.type
_entity.pdbx_description
1 polymer ?
#
loop_
_entity_poly.entity_id
_entity_poly.type
_entity_poly.pdbx_seq_one_letter_code
_entity_poly.pdbx_strand_id
1 'polypeptide(L)'
;MNLHKSSNFNESLTYPAVIDRLGRFNLELEIDTVANLYIIPRDCHGTSTSDRDGVNQEAIVTDGCPNADHVFKEESTADNGKKFRFSLNVFRFKNSNGMVYIHCSAHICLKNSNETKCQFGCGENNRRRRRSVEDNALTQLNDDLSKDYDIRTGLIIVTENSKNYNNSFQQDTQETSKNAQFFQTTSNIILIAIILVMLTFVCSLLVFIGLRRHRSGSKRYGVPGSPSKMELS
;
A
#
# COMPACT_ATOMS: atom_id res chain seq x y z
N MET A 1 24.37 -8.04 3.95
CA MET A 1 23.22 -7.45 4.68
C MET A 1 21.95 -8.14 4.22
N ASN A 2 21.24 -8.74 5.18
CA ASN A 2 20.02 -9.50 4.95
C ASN A 2 18.81 -8.71 5.47
N LEU A 3 17.65 -8.95 4.87
CA LEU A 3 16.38 -8.35 5.27
C LEU A 3 15.47 -9.48 5.76
N HIS A 4 14.87 -9.33 6.93
CA HIS A 4 14.08 -10.37 7.58
C HIS A 4 12.60 -9.98 7.66
N LYS A 5 11.76 -11.01 7.64
CA LYS A 5 10.29 -10.90 7.67
C LYS A 5 9.74 -10.28 8.96
N SER A 6 10.45 -10.44 10.07
CA SER A 6 10.08 -9.84 11.35
C SER A 6 11.30 -9.56 12.24
N SER A 7 11.09 -8.82 13.32
CA SER A 7 12.11 -8.42 14.30
C SER A 7 12.60 -9.55 15.23
N ASN A 8 12.22 -10.80 14.94
CA ASN A 8 12.84 -12.01 15.50
C ASN A 8 14.05 -12.53 14.69
N PHE A 9 14.24 -12.05 13.46
CA PHE A 9 15.35 -12.42 12.57
C PHE A 9 15.46 -13.93 12.23
N ASN A 10 14.37 -14.69 12.40
CA ASN A 10 14.36 -16.14 12.13
C ASN A 10 14.22 -16.50 10.63
N GLU A 11 13.65 -15.61 9.82
CA GLU A 11 13.33 -15.85 8.40
C GLU A 11 13.78 -14.67 7.55
N SER A 12 14.78 -14.90 6.70
CA SER A 12 15.27 -13.94 5.71
C SER A 12 14.34 -13.88 4.49
N LEU A 13 14.17 -12.70 3.92
CA LEU A 13 13.45 -12.46 2.67
C LEU A 13 14.39 -12.60 1.46
N THR A 14 13.90 -13.22 0.40
CA THR A 14 14.54 -13.23 -0.92
C THR A 14 14.25 -11.93 -1.65
N TYR A 15 15.21 -11.42 -2.44
CA TYR A 15 15.03 -10.23 -3.26
C TYR A 15 14.48 -10.57 -4.67
N PRO A 16 13.64 -9.72 -5.28
CA PRO A 16 13.11 -8.47 -4.74
C PRO A 16 12.11 -8.70 -3.61
N ALA A 17 12.32 -8.00 -2.50
CA ALA A 17 11.53 -8.18 -1.27
C ALA A 17 10.33 -7.24 -1.28
N VAL A 18 9.11 -7.78 -1.12
CA VAL A 18 7.88 -6.97 -1.08
C VAL A 18 7.49 -6.71 0.38
N ILE A 19 7.32 -5.44 0.75
CA ILE A 19 7.00 -5.03 2.13
C ILE A 19 5.86 -4.00 2.13
N ASP A 20 4.91 -4.21 3.04
CA ASP A 20 3.78 -3.31 3.28
C ASP A 20 4.23 -1.97 3.88
N ARG A 21 3.59 -0.85 3.49
CA ARG A 21 3.89 0.48 4.06
C ARG A 21 3.67 0.62 5.57
N LEU A 22 2.89 -0.26 6.21
CA LEU A 22 2.79 -0.35 7.68
C LEU A 22 3.68 -1.43 8.29
N GLY A 23 4.56 -2.03 7.49
CA GLY A 23 5.57 -3.00 7.92
C GLY A 23 6.81 -2.33 8.53
N ARG A 24 7.87 -3.13 8.65
CA ARG A 24 9.20 -2.68 9.10
C ARG A 24 10.28 -3.29 8.23
N PHE A 25 11.36 -2.56 7.99
CA PHE A 25 12.60 -3.15 7.50
C PHE A 25 13.35 -3.74 8.71
N ASN A 26 13.48 -5.06 8.78
CA ASN A 26 14.26 -5.73 9.83
C ASN A 26 15.58 -6.17 9.20
N LEU A 27 16.66 -5.44 9.46
CA LEU A 27 17.95 -5.62 8.80
C LEU A 27 18.94 -6.36 9.69
N GLU A 28 19.68 -7.29 9.10
CA GLU A 28 20.82 -7.97 9.72
C GLU A 28 22.08 -7.71 8.91
N LEU A 29 23.09 -7.15 9.56
CA LEU A 29 24.46 -7.07 9.09
C LEU A 29 25.19 -8.26 9.72
N GLU A 30 26.04 -8.93 8.95
CA GLU A 30 26.71 -10.16 9.35
C GLU A 30 28.12 -10.20 8.76
N ILE A 31 29.08 -10.67 9.57
CA ILE A 31 30.44 -11.01 9.15
C ILE A 31 30.67 -12.51 9.30
N ASP A 32 30.98 -13.18 8.19
CA ASP A 32 31.47 -14.56 8.23
C ASP A 32 32.96 -14.56 8.59
N THR A 33 33.26 -14.94 9.82
CA THR A 33 34.64 -14.99 10.32
C THR A 33 34.78 -15.96 11.49
N VAL A 34 35.95 -16.59 11.59
CA VAL A 34 36.36 -17.40 12.75
C VAL A 34 37.03 -16.56 13.84
N ALA A 35 37.36 -15.30 13.56
CA ALA A 35 38.02 -14.40 14.51
C ALA A 35 37.02 -13.78 15.52
N ASN A 36 37.56 -13.27 16.64
CA ASN A 36 36.80 -12.53 17.65
C ASN A 36 36.57 -11.07 17.23
N LEU A 37 35.79 -10.89 16.17
CA LEU A 37 35.41 -9.60 15.61
C LEU A 37 33.93 -9.32 15.81
N TYR A 38 33.56 -8.04 15.80
CA TYR A 38 32.16 -7.60 15.74
C TYR A 38 31.96 -6.51 14.68
N ILE A 39 30.74 -6.40 14.16
CA ILE A 39 30.37 -5.45 13.08
C ILE A 39 29.52 -4.30 13.64
N ILE A 40 29.85 -3.06 13.27
CA ILE A 40 29.13 -1.84 13.68
C ILE A 40 28.72 -1.04 12.43
N PRO A 41 27.43 -0.81 12.15
CA PRO A 41 27.02 0.14 11.12
C PRO A 41 27.44 1.56 11.51
N ARG A 42 28.07 2.29 10.57
CA ARG A 42 28.48 3.69 10.73
C ARG A 42 27.45 4.61 10.08
N ASP A 43 27.35 4.57 8.76
CA ASP A 43 26.43 5.41 8.00
C ASP A 43 25.49 4.51 7.21
N CYS A 44 24.19 4.64 7.42
CA CYS A 44 23.17 3.86 6.70
C CYS A 44 22.10 4.79 6.15
N HIS A 45 21.72 4.60 4.89
CA HIS A 45 20.70 5.41 4.23
C HIS A 45 19.91 4.63 3.19
N GLY A 46 18.66 5.04 2.97
CA GLY A 46 17.85 4.59 1.85
C GLY A 46 18.08 5.41 0.59
N THR A 47 17.91 4.80 -0.58
CA THR A 47 17.77 5.51 -1.87
C THR A 47 16.68 4.86 -2.74
N SER A 48 16.17 5.61 -3.73
CA SER A 48 15.14 5.13 -4.68
C SER A 48 15.67 4.32 -5.87
N THR A 49 16.99 4.24 -6.03
CA THR A 49 17.68 3.55 -7.13
C THR A 49 18.78 2.66 -6.55
N SER A 50 19.40 1.82 -7.39
CA SER A 50 20.51 0.98 -6.92
C SER A 50 21.78 1.76 -6.56
N ASP A 51 21.85 3.04 -6.92
CA ASP A 51 22.96 3.94 -6.65
C ASP A 51 22.98 4.34 -5.17
N ARG A 52 24.18 4.35 -4.59
CA ARG A 52 24.45 4.78 -3.22
C ARG A 52 24.44 6.30 -3.11
N ASP A 53 24.96 6.98 -4.12
CA ASP A 53 25.14 8.43 -4.12
C ASP A 53 23.96 9.15 -4.81
N GLY A 54 22.83 8.44 -4.95
CA GLY A 54 21.60 8.95 -5.52
C GLY A 54 21.08 10.19 -4.80
N VAL A 55 20.53 11.14 -5.56
CA VAL A 55 20.19 12.50 -5.09
C VAL A 55 19.20 12.53 -3.92
N ASN A 56 18.27 11.58 -3.85
CA ASN A 56 17.30 11.47 -2.76
C ASN A 56 17.72 10.36 -1.81
N GLN A 57 18.16 10.75 -0.61
CA GLN A 57 18.62 9.85 0.44
C GLN A 57 17.77 10.02 1.71
N GLU A 58 17.48 8.92 2.41
CA GLU A 58 16.83 8.94 3.72
C GLU A 58 17.83 8.43 4.77
N ALA A 59 18.26 9.27 5.70
CA ALA A 59 19.32 8.93 6.67
C ALA A 59 18.80 8.09 7.84
N ILE A 60 19.32 6.88 8.00
CA ILE A 60 18.89 5.89 9.01
C ILE A 60 19.88 5.81 10.18
N VAL A 61 21.18 5.85 9.88
CA VAL A 61 22.29 5.91 10.85
C VAL A 61 23.33 6.89 10.31
N THR A 62 23.96 7.69 11.16
CA THR A 62 25.05 8.59 10.79
C THR A 62 26.13 8.55 11.86
N ASP A 63 27.39 8.29 11.48
CA ASP A 63 28.53 8.10 12.38
C ASP A 63 28.24 7.16 13.59
N GLY A 64 27.50 6.07 13.34
CA GLY A 64 27.09 5.09 14.34
C GLY A 64 25.95 5.53 15.26
N CYS A 65 25.41 6.74 15.09
CA CYS A 65 24.23 7.24 15.81
C CYS A 65 22.96 6.93 14.99
N PRO A 66 21.99 6.15 15.53
CA PRO A 66 20.74 5.88 14.84
C PRO A 66 19.84 7.12 14.78
N ASN A 67 19.16 7.32 13.65
CA ASN A 67 18.11 8.33 13.55
C ASN A 67 16.87 7.87 14.34
N ALA A 68 16.51 8.65 15.36
CA ALA A 68 15.41 8.37 16.29
C ALA A 68 14.03 8.31 15.61
N ASP A 69 13.84 8.98 14.47
CA ASP A 69 12.59 8.95 13.71
C ASP A 69 12.40 7.60 12.97
N HIS A 70 13.46 6.82 12.78
CA HIS A 70 13.44 5.59 12.00
C HIS A 70 13.69 4.32 12.83
N VAL A 71 14.68 4.29 13.73
CA VAL A 71 15.12 3.04 14.38
C VAL A 71 14.32 2.74 15.66
N PHE A 72 13.63 1.59 15.70
CA PHE A 72 12.73 1.19 16.82
C PHE A 72 13.24 0.02 17.66
N LYS A 73 14.17 -0.78 17.13
CA LYS A 73 14.82 -1.89 17.85
C LYS A 73 16.24 -2.02 17.33
N GLU A 74 17.16 -2.29 18.24
CA GLU A 74 18.56 -2.62 17.99
C GLU A 74 18.92 -3.89 18.79
N GLU A 75 19.81 -4.72 18.24
CA GLU A 75 20.43 -5.86 18.90
C GLU A 75 21.86 -5.99 18.37
N SER A 76 22.79 -5.29 19.03
CA SER A 76 24.21 -5.11 18.64
C SER A 76 25.16 -6.21 19.12
N THR A 77 24.65 -7.20 19.85
CA THR A 77 25.43 -8.32 20.43
C THR A 77 25.00 -9.70 19.92
N ALA A 78 24.21 -9.75 18.84
CA ALA A 78 23.77 -11.00 18.22
C ALA A 78 24.96 -11.82 17.69
N ASP A 79 24.88 -13.14 17.88
CA ASP A 79 25.97 -14.09 17.59
C ASP A 79 27.36 -13.59 18.04
N ASN A 80 27.47 -13.24 19.33
CA ASN A 80 28.71 -12.74 19.94
C ASN A 80 29.27 -11.44 19.32
N GLY A 81 28.44 -10.67 18.60
CA GLY A 81 28.79 -9.44 17.89
C GLY A 81 29.03 -9.63 16.40
N LYS A 82 29.04 -10.86 15.87
CA LYS A 82 29.16 -11.11 14.42
C LYS A 82 27.94 -10.67 13.63
N LYS A 83 26.80 -10.54 14.30
CA LYS A 83 25.55 -10.01 13.73
C LYS A 83 25.18 -8.71 14.43
N PHE A 84 24.84 -7.70 13.63
CA PHE A 84 24.23 -6.47 14.11
C PHE A 84 22.85 -6.33 13.50
N ARG A 85 21.82 -6.23 14.35
CA ARG A 85 20.43 -6.25 13.95
C ARG A 85 19.73 -4.95 14.31
N PHE A 86 18.93 -4.41 13.39
CA PHE A 86 18.05 -3.30 13.70
C PHE A 86 16.72 -3.39 12.94
N SER A 87 15.70 -2.69 13.44
CA SER A 87 14.39 -2.61 12.82
C SER A 87 13.93 -1.17 12.72
N LEU A 88 13.56 -0.74 11.52
CA LEU A 88 13.04 0.60 11.25
C LEU A 88 11.68 0.59 10.55
N ASN A 89 10.95 1.70 10.66
CA ASN A 89 9.72 1.91 9.89
C ASN A 89 9.99 1.95 8.39
N VAL A 90 9.03 1.46 7.60
CA VAL A 90 9.07 1.50 6.14
C VAL A 90 8.84 2.93 5.66
N PHE A 91 9.82 3.49 4.94
CA PHE A 91 9.68 4.73 4.20
C PHE A 91 9.60 4.47 2.68
N ARG A 92 9.25 5.49 1.91
CA ARG A 92 9.35 5.48 0.44
C ARG A 92 9.68 6.87 -0.07
N PHE A 93 10.39 6.93 -1.18
CA PHE A 93 10.62 8.19 -1.89
C PHE A 93 9.39 8.57 -2.71
N LYS A 94 9.15 9.88 -2.87
CA LYS A 94 8.12 10.38 -3.79
C LYS A 94 8.53 10.01 -5.22
N ASN A 95 7.58 9.63 -6.05
CA ASN A 95 7.77 9.29 -7.48
C ASN A 95 8.75 8.12 -7.76
N SER A 96 9.03 7.23 -6.79
CA SER A 96 9.98 6.11 -6.95
C SER A 96 9.36 4.74 -7.26
N ASN A 97 8.06 4.67 -7.59
CA ASN A 97 7.30 3.42 -7.70
C ASN A 97 7.38 2.50 -6.46
N GLY A 98 7.69 3.06 -5.28
CA GLY A 98 7.89 2.31 -4.04
C GLY A 98 9.22 1.55 -3.97
N MET A 99 10.14 1.74 -4.93
CA MET A 99 11.46 1.13 -4.88
C MET A 99 12.31 1.78 -3.78
N VAL A 100 12.96 0.93 -2.98
CA VAL A 100 13.91 1.30 -1.93
C VAL A 100 15.10 0.34 -1.97
N TYR A 101 16.29 0.89 -1.83
CA TYR A 101 17.52 0.17 -1.51
C TYR A 101 18.11 0.77 -0.25
N ILE A 102 18.59 -0.06 0.67
CA ILE A 102 19.26 0.40 1.88
C ILE A 102 20.74 0.09 1.76
N HIS A 103 21.56 1.13 1.96
CA HIS A 103 23.01 1.10 1.96
C HIS A 103 23.49 1.26 3.39
N CYS A 104 24.61 0.65 3.71
CA CYS A 104 25.37 0.93 4.92
C CYS A 104 26.88 0.96 4.60
N SER A 105 27.61 1.84 5.27
CA SER A 105 29.01 1.69 5.63
C SER A 105 29.07 0.96 6.97
N ALA A 106 29.86 -0.11 7.09
CA ALA A 106 30.02 -0.88 8.31
C ALA A 106 31.49 -1.02 8.70
N HIS A 107 31.80 -0.72 9.95
CA HIS A 107 33.14 -0.86 10.52
C HIS A 107 33.27 -2.19 11.26
N ILE A 108 34.42 -2.84 11.16
CA ILE A 108 34.68 -4.12 11.84
C ILE A 108 35.65 -3.87 12.99
N CYS A 109 35.42 -4.52 14.13
CA CYS A 109 36.10 -4.21 15.38
C CYS A 109 36.66 -5.44 16.06
N LEU A 110 37.87 -5.32 16.64
CA LEU A 110 38.40 -6.31 17.57
C LEU A 110 37.58 -6.29 18.85
N LYS A 111 37.26 -7.47 19.39
CA LYS A 111 36.61 -7.61 20.70
C LYS A 111 37.41 -6.87 21.78
N ASN A 112 36.73 -5.97 22.50
CA ASN A 112 37.29 -5.03 23.48
C ASN A 112 38.13 -3.86 22.90
N SER A 113 38.04 -3.54 21.61
CA SER A 113 38.58 -2.27 21.10
C SER A 113 37.89 -1.09 21.80
N ASN A 114 38.68 -0.05 22.08
CA ASN A 114 38.23 1.20 22.68
C ASN A 114 38.09 2.34 21.66
N GLU A 115 38.21 2.01 20.36
CA GLU A 115 38.02 2.95 19.25
C GLU A 115 36.62 3.56 19.25
N THR A 116 36.52 4.83 18.83
CA THR A 116 35.25 5.54 18.73
C THR A 116 34.34 4.94 17.66
N LYS A 117 34.90 4.50 16.51
CA LYS A 117 34.15 3.83 15.46
C LYS A 117 33.52 2.50 15.90
N CYS A 118 34.08 1.88 16.95
CA CYS A 118 33.63 0.63 17.54
C CYS A 118 32.54 0.79 18.60
N GLN A 119 31.99 2.01 18.74
CA GLN A 119 30.83 2.33 19.57
C GLN A 119 29.65 2.66 18.65
N PHE A 120 28.49 2.05 18.93
CA PHE A 120 27.20 2.40 18.35
C PHE A 120 26.40 3.23 19.36
N GLY A 121 25.56 4.14 18.86
CA GLY A 121 24.78 5.07 19.66
C GLY A 121 25.35 6.49 19.68
N CYS A 122 24.48 7.44 20.01
CA CYS A 122 24.78 8.87 19.97
C CYS A 122 25.50 9.31 21.24
N GLY A 123 26.83 9.45 21.17
CA GLY A 123 27.63 9.90 22.31
C GLY A 123 27.55 11.41 22.55
N GLU A 124 26.96 11.84 23.67
CA GLU A 124 27.18 13.22 24.13
C GLU A 124 28.66 13.44 24.45
N ASN A 125 29.25 14.39 23.74
CA ASN A 125 30.61 14.92 23.89
C ASN A 125 31.74 14.15 23.20
N ASN A 126 32.35 14.86 22.25
CA ASN A 126 33.70 14.72 21.73
C ASN A 126 34.80 14.97 22.81
N ARG A 127 34.60 14.52 24.06
CA ARG A 127 35.47 14.76 25.21
C ARG A 127 36.63 13.75 25.27
N ARG A 128 37.61 14.00 24.39
CA ARG A 128 39.05 13.89 24.70
C ARG A 128 39.50 12.50 25.20
N ARG A 129 39.78 11.56 24.29
CA ARG A 129 40.51 10.32 24.62
C ARG A 129 41.87 10.23 23.92
N ARG A 130 42.79 9.55 24.59
CA ARG A 130 44.22 9.48 24.26
C ARG A 130 44.43 8.74 22.94
N ARG A 131 45.37 9.22 22.12
CA ARG A 131 46.07 8.37 21.16
C ARG A 131 46.71 7.21 21.94
N SER A 132 46.38 5.98 21.59
CA SER A 132 47.20 4.81 21.92
C SER A 132 48.58 5.00 21.28
N VAL A 133 49.62 4.55 21.97
CA VAL A 133 50.93 4.34 21.35
C VAL A 133 50.92 2.91 20.84
N GLU A 134 51.04 2.74 19.54
CA GLU A 134 50.94 1.42 18.88
C GLU A 134 52.28 0.69 18.92
N ASP A 135 52.21 -0.62 19.16
CA ASP A 135 53.36 -1.50 19.19
C ASP A 135 53.54 -2.17 17.80
N ASN A 136 54.76 -2.20 17.29
CA ASN A 136 55.06 -2.22 15.84
C ASN A 136 54.87 -3.59 15.14
N ALA A 137 54.00 -4.46 15.65
CA ALA A 137 53.72 -5.79 15.09
C ALA A 137 52.25 -6.01 14.67
N LEU A 138 51.32 -5.12 15.04
CA LEU A 138 49.88 -5.25 14.74
C LEU A 138 49.43 -4.44 13.50
N THR A 139 50.34 -3.66 12.91
CA THR A 139 50.02 -2.56 12.00
C THR A 139 49.27 -2.99 10.74
N GLN A 140 49.53 -4.18 10.18
CA GLN A 140 48.83 -4.67 8.98
C GLN A 140 47.41 -5.21 9.26
N LEU A 141 47.19 -5.88 10.39
CA LEU A 141 45.85 -6.36 10.75
C LEU A 141 44.93 -5.19 11.11
N ASN A 142 45.49 -4.16 11.76
CA ASN A 142 44.78 -2.93 12.07
C ASN A 142 44.41 -2.15 10.79
N ASP A 143 45.23 -2.18 9.73
CA ASP A 143 44.99 -1.37 8.52
C ASP A 143 43.81 -1.87 7.67
N ASP A 144 43.59 -3.19 7.59
CA ASP A 144 42.39 -3.76 6.96
C ASP A 144 41.15 -3.65 7.86
N LEU A 145 41.32 -3.68 9.18
CA LEU A 145 40.23 -3.48 10.15
C LEU A 145 39.78 -2.01 10.25
N SER A 146 40.69 -1.06 10.00
CA SER A 146 40.45 0.40 10.05
C SER A 146 39.49 0.90 8.95
N LYS A 147 39.35 0.12 7.87
CA LYS A 147 38.50 0.43 6.71
C LYS A 147 37.04 0.17 7.03
N ASP A 148 36.18 0.98 6.42
CA ASP A 148 34.74 0.76 6.46
C ASP A 148 34.29 0.01 5.19
N TYR A 149 33.32 -0.88 5.33
CA TYR A 149 32.87 -1.80 4.30
C TYR A 149 31.47 -1.43 3.82
N ASP A 150 31.34 -1.17 2.52
CA ASP A 150 30.06 -0.81 1.91
C ASP A 150 29.23 -2.05 1.55
N ILE A 151 28.02 -2.09 2.11
CA ILE A 151 27.06 -3.19 1.97
C ILE A 151 25.66 -2.64 1.66
N ARG A 152 24.88 -3.41 0.90
CA ARG A 152 23.59 -2.97 0.38
C ARG A 152 22.57 -4.11 0.40
N THR A 153 21.28 -3.76 0.46
CA THR A 153 20.18 -4.70 0.20
C THR A 153 20.02 -4.96 -1.30
N GLY A 154 19.32 -6.04 -1.66
CA GLY A 154 18.66 -6.09 -2.97
C GLY A 154 17.49 -5.10 -3.06
N LEU A 155 16.76 -5.13 -4.17
CA LEU A 155 15.59 -4.27 -4.38
C LEU A 155 14.48 -4.59 -3.37
N ILE A 156 14.01 -3.57 -2.64
CA ILE A 156 12.82 -3.64 -1.81
C ILE A 156 11.70 -2.89 -2.53
N ILE A 157 10.52 -3.51 -2.62
CA ILE A 157 9.31 -2.93 -3.22
C ILE A 157 8.33 -2.65 -2.09
N VAL A 158 8.09 -1.36 -1.83
CA VAL A 158 7.18 -0.87 -0.79
C VAL A 158 5.78 -0.67 -1.36
N THR A 159 4.85 -1.56 -1.00
CA THR A 159 3.46 -1.55 -1.48
C THR A 159 2.54 -0.82 -0.52
N GLU A 160 1.56 -0.08 -1.06
CA GLU A 160 0.48 0.46 -0.21
C GLU A 160 -0.31 -0.66 0.47
N ASN A 161 -0.85 -0.36 1.65
CA ASN A 161 -1.22 -1.37 2.63
C ASN A 161 -2.37 -2.27 2.16
N SER A 162 -2.11 -3.58 2.05
CA SER A 162 -3.11 -4.57 1.61
C SER A 162 -3.96 -5.13 2.77
N LYS A 163 -3.75 -4.68 4.01
CA LYS A 163 -4.66 -4.99 5.14
C LYS A 163 -6.05 -4.35 5.00
N ASN A 164 -6.24 -3.50 3.99
CA ASN A 164 -7.58 -3.12 3.56
C ASN A 164 -8.17 -4.05 2.47
N TYR A 165 -7.47 -5.02 1.89
CA TYR A 165 -8.06 -5.88 0.85
C TYR A 165 -9.19 -6.80 1.36
N ASN A 166 -9.33 -6.97 2.68
CA ASN A 166 -10.51 -7.60 3.30
C ASN A 166 -11.60 -6.60 3.76
N ASN A 167 -11.43 -5.29 3.51
CA ASN A 167 -12.37 -4.20 3.84
C ASN A 167 -12.51 -3.11 2.74
N SER A 168 -11.82 -3.23 1.61
CA SER A 168 -11.81 -2.26 0.50
C SER A 168 -12.30 -2.85 -0.82
N PHE A 169 -12.82 -4.08 -0.82
CA PHE A 169 -13.95 -4.42 -1.72
C PHE A 169 -15.26 -3.78 -1.22
N GLN A 170 -15.20 -2.50 -0.81
CA GLN A 170 -16.39 -1.68 -0.57
C GLN A 170 -16.13 -0.16 -0.54
N GLN A 171 -14.91 0.34 -0.83
CA GLN A 171 -14.66 1.78 -0.77
C GLN A 171 -13.56 2.30 -1.70
N ASP A 172 -13.72 2.06 -3.01
CA ASP A 172 -13.19 2.99 -4.02
C ASP A 172 -14.02 2.97 -5.33
N THR A 173 -15.25 3.50 -5.27
CA THR A 173 -16.03 3.86 -6.49
C THR A 173 -17.02 5.01 -6.26
N GLN A 174 -16.57 6.04 -5.54
CA GLN A 174 -17.11 7.41 -5.61
C GLN A 174 -15.87 8.32 -5.66
N GLU A 175 -15.47 8.92 -6.77
CA GLU A 175 -16.32 9.59 -7.77
C GLU A 175 -15.97 9.28 -9.25
N THR A 176 -16.57 8.23 -9.83
CA THR A 176 -16.90 8.26 -11.29
C THR A 176 -18.19 7.48 -11.63
N SER A 177 -19.06 7.26 -10.64
CA SER A 177 -20.37 6.61 -10.82
C SER A 177 -21.52 7.62 -10.82
N LYS A 178 -21.66 8.37 -11.91
CA LYS A 178 -22.93 9.03 -12.28
C LYS A 178 -23.55 8.49 -13.58
N ASN A 179 -22.83 7.63 -14.30
CA ASN A 179 -23.26 7.10 -15.61
C ASN A 179 -23.76 5.64 -15.57
N ALA A 180 -23.51 4.89 -14.49
CA ALA A 180 -23.93 3.49 -14.36
C ALA A 180 -25.37 3.30 -13.83
N GLN A 181 -25.87 4.21 -12.99
CA GLN A 181 -27.25 4.13 -12.47
C GLN A 181 -28.34 4.49 -13.50
N PHE A 182 -27.95 5.05 -14.65
CA PHE A 182 -28.88 5.46 -15.71
C PHE A 182 -29.43 4.28 -16.53
N PHE A 183 -28.69 3.17 -16.67
CA PHE A 183 -29.08 2.06 -17.55
C PHE A 183 -30.00 1.00 -16.93
N GLN A 184 -30.05 0.87 -15.59
CA GLN A 184 -30.97 -0.07 -14.92
C GLN A 184 -32.32 0.55 -14.54
N THR A 185 -32.39 1.87 -14.34
CA THR A 185 -33.63 2.58 -14.00
C THR A 185 -34.49 2.88 -15.23
N THR A 186 -33.88 3.21 -16.36
CA THR A 186 -34.56 3.56 -17.61
C THR A 186 -35.40 2.43 -18.20
N SER A 187 -34.90 1.18 -18.19
CA SER A 187 -35.63 0.02 -18.73
C SER A 187 -37.01 -0.17 -18.08
N ASN A 188 -37.08 -0.08 -16.75
CA ASN A 188 -38.34 -0.25 -16.01
C ASN A 188 -39.31 0.93 -16.22
N ILE A 189 -38.80 2.17 -16.30
CA ILE A 189 -39.61 3.37 -16.55
C ILE A 189 -40.22 3.33 -17.96
N ILE A 190 -39.45 2.95 -18.98
CA ILE A 190 -39.94 2.79 -20.36
C ILE A 190 -41.03 1.73 -20.43
N LEU A 191 -40.86 0.60 -19.73
CA LEU A 191 -41.83 -0.49 -19.73
C LEU A 191 -43.16 -0.07 -19.06
N ILE A 192 -43.11 0.68 -17.96
CA ILE A 192 -44.30 1.29 -17.33
C ILE A 192 -44.99 2.29 -18.28
N ALA A 193 -44.22 3.16 -18.95
CA ALA A 193 -44.77 4.15 -19.88
C ALA A 193 -45.51 3.49 -21.06
N ILE A 194 -44.96 2.41 -21.63
CA ILE A 194 -45.60 1.63 -22.69
C ILE A 194 -46.92 1.02 -22.19
N ILE A 195 -46.95 0.43 -20.99
CA ILE A 195 -48.18 -0.13 -20.40
C ILE A 195 -49.27 0.95 -20.27
N LEU A 196 -48.94 2.15 -19.80
CA LEU A 196 -49.89 3.25 -19.66
C LEU A 196 -50.44 3.73 -21.02
N VAL A 197 -49.61 3.82 -22.06
CA VAL A 197 -50.05 4.18 -23.41
C VAL A 197 -50.96 3.09 -24.01
N MET A 198 -50.64 1.81 -23.82
CA MET A 198 -51.50 0.71 -24.27
C MET A 198 -52.86 0.70 -23.54
N LEU A 199 -52.88 0.96 -22.22
CA LEU A 199 -54.12 1.07 -21.44
C LEU A 199 -55.00 2.24 -21.90
N THR A 200 -54.42 3.43 -22.13
CA THR A 200 -55.19 4.59 -22.63
C THR A 200 -55.75 4.35 -24.03
N PHE A 201 -55.00 3.68 -24.92
CA PHE A 201 -55.48 3.30 -26.24
C PHE A 201 -56.63 2.28 -26.16
N VAL A 202 -56.52 1.24 -25.32
CA VAL A 202 -57.60 0.26 -25.10
C VAL A 202 -58.85 0.92 -24.51
N CYS A 203 -58.70 1.78 -23.50
CA CYS A 203 -59.84 2.54 -22.94
C CYS A 203 -60.50 3.44 -23.99
N SER A 204 -59.71 4.12 -24.82
CA SER A 204 -60.23 4.94 -25.93
C SER A 204 -60.96 4.08 -26.96
N LEU A 205 -60.45 2.89 -27.27
CA LEU A 205 -61.11 1.94 -28.19
C LEU A 205 -62.43 1.42 -27.61
N LEU A 206 -62.48 1.08 -26.32
CA LEU A 206 -63.68 0.63 -25.62
C LEU A 206 -64.74 1.75 -25.56
N VAL A 207 -64.34 2.98 -25.26
CA VAL A 207 -65.23 4.16 -25.32
C VAL A 207 -65.70 4.40 -26.75
N PHE A 208 -64.83 4.29 -27.76
CA PHE A 208 -65.22 4.47 -29.16
C PHE A 208 -66.15 3.37 -29.66
N ILE A 209 -65.97 2.11 -29.24
CA ILE A 209 -66.87 1.00 -29.52
C ILE A 209 -68.21 1.21 -28.79
N GLY A 210 -68.20 1.65 -27.53
CA GLY A 210 -69.39 2.03 -26.78
C GLY A 210 -70.16 3.18 -27.43
N LEU A 211 -69.47 4.23 -27.87
CA LEU A 211 -70.04 5.37 -28.59
C LEU A 211 -70.50 5.00 -30.00
N ARG A 212 -69.83 4.07 -30.70
CA ARG A 212 -70.32 3.50 -31.97
C ARG A 212 -71.59 2.66 -31.74
N ARG A 213 -71.62 1.84 -30.70
CA ARG A 213 -72.80 1.05 -30.30
C ARG A 213 -73.96 1.97 -29.90
N HIS A 214 -73.69 3.09 -29.23
CA HIS A 214 -74.68 4.12 -28.90
C HIS A 214 -75.13 4.94 -30.12
N ARG A 215 -74.23 5.31 -31.05
CA ARG A 215 -74.61 5.97 -32.33
C ARG A 215 -75.37 5.04 -33.25
N SER A 216 -75.07 3.74 -33.25
CA SER A 216 -75.84 2.71 -33.93
C SER A 216 -77.18 2.42 -33.24
N GLY A 217 -77.33 2.80 -31.96
CA GLY A 217 -78.58 2.74 -31.21
C GLY A 217 -79.38 4.04 -31.18
N SER A 218 -78.96 5.09 -31.92
CA SER A 218 -79.62 6.40 -31.85
C SER A 218 -79.64 7.16 -33.17
N LYS A 219 -80.44 6.67 -34.13
CA LYS A 219 -81.07 7.51 -35.18
C LYS A 219 -82.49 7.01 -35.52
N ARG A 220 -83.45 7.62 -34.82
CA ARG A 220 -84.88 7.87 -35.14
C ARG A 220 -85.50 7.26 -36.41
N TYR A 221 -86.63 6.58 -36.22
CA TYR A 221 -87.94 6.82 -36.87
C TYR A 221 -89.01 6.49 -35.79
N GLY A 222 -90.24 7.02 -35.73
CA GLY A 222 -91.04 7.72 -36.73
C GLY A 222 -92.43 7.06 -36.80
N VAL A 223 -93.37 7.53 -35.98
CA VAL A 223 -94.83 7.18 -35.92
C VAL A 223 -95.53 7.57 -37.26
N PRO A 224 -96.71 7.02 -37.71
CA PRO A 224 -97.73 6.15 -37.07
C PRO A 224 -98.19 4.90 -37.87
N GLY A 225 -99.14 4.12 -37.31
CA GLY A 225 -99.99 3.18 -38.08
C GLY A 225 -101.06 2.45 -37.25
N SER A 226 -102.33 2.89 -37.32
CA SER A 226 -103.53 2.16 -36.85
C SER A 226 -104.04 1.21 -37.97
N PRO A 227 -104.74 0.07 -37.74
CA PRO A 227 -106.18 0.11 -37.36
C PRO A 227 -106.80 -1.12 -36.63
N SER A 228 -107.90 -0.88 -35.91
CA SER A 228 -109.10 -1.76 -35.70
C SER A 228 -110.11 -0.97 -34.82
N LYS A 229 -111.41 -0.73 -35.15
CA LYS A 229 -112.58 -1.61 -35.44
C LYS A 229 -112.76 -2.72 -34.38
N MET A 230 -113.92 -3.10 -33.84
CA MET A 230 -115.36 -2.76 -33.93
C MET A 230 -116.05 -3.56 -32.78
N GLU A 231 -117.20 -3.24 -32.16
CA GLU A 231 -118.13 -2.09 -32.17
C GLU A 231 -119.07 -2.16 -30.92
N LEU A 232 -120.09 -1.29 -30.81
CA LEU A 232 -121.38 -1.43 -30.07
C LEU A 232 -121.46 -2.18 -28.71
N SER A 233 -121.92 -1.49 -27.66
CA SER A 233 -123.35 -1.36 -27.34
C SER A 233 -123.65 -0.18 -26.40
#